data_AF-A0A0B2P2V9-F1
#
_entry.id   AF-A0A0B2P2V9-F1
#
_cell.length_a   1.000
_cell.length_b   1.000
_cell.length_c   1.000
_cell.angle_alpha   90.00
_cell.angle_beta   90.00
_cell.angle_gamma   90.00
#
_symmetry.space_group_name_H-M   'P 1'
#
loop_
_entity.id
_entity.type
_entity.pdbx_description
1 polymer ?
#
loop_
_entity_poly.entity_id
_entity_poly.type
_entity_poly.pdbx_seq_one_letter_code
_entity_poly.pdbx_strand_id
1 'polypeptide(L)'
;MLSLRLLRLFSVRSTCSNQAPILQESYKVSVEYGLCEMMNSKAIRPKVAPKDGNMGFDVAVCEAMLPAEIVDKNVERVYKELPQWEESVLQAGARYQQLIKDLADKYPTENLLLVTHGEGVQVAVSSFKKDAEVNEVDYCGYVELRRPIFKKDHTFITGEFDLLTPSGQTGVSYSLPRALENDTNQTTP
;
A
#
# COMPACT_ATOMS: atom_id res chain seq x y z
N MET A 1 -11.69 8.28 -26.20
CA MET A 1 -10.95 7.09 -25.76
C MET A 1 -10.07 7.47 -24.57
N LEU A 2 -10.59 7.41 -23.34
CA LEU A 2 -9.72 7.40 -22.17
C LEU A 2 -9.17 5.97 -22.07
N SER A 3 -7.99 5.76 -22.65
CA SER A 3 -7.19 4.60 -22.34
C SER A 3 -6.79 4.76 -20.86
N LEU A 4 -7.37 3.95 -19.98
CA LEU A 4 -7.03 3.86 -18.56
C LEU A 4 -5.61 3.27 -18.45
N ARG A 5 -4.59 4.00 -18.93
CA ARG A 5 -3.17 3.63 -18.88
C ARG A 5 -2.55 4.09 -17.57
N LEU A 6 -3.19 3.80 -16.44
CA LEU A 6 -2.55 3.96 -15.15
C LEU A 6 -2.72 2.68 -14.35
N LEU A 7 -2.07 1.64 -14.86
CA LEU A 7 -1.91 0.38 -14.18
C LEU A 7 -0.53 0.41 -13.54
N ARG A 8 -0.44 1.02 -12.36
CA ARG A 8 0.74 0.91 -11.50
C ARG A 8 0.31 0.17 -10.24
N LEU A 9 0.06 -1.13 -10.42
CA LEU A 9 -0.30 -2.07 -9.37
C LEU A 9 0.82 -3.08 -9.30
N PHE A 10 1.93 -2.66 -8.72
CA PHE A 10 3.10 -3.52 -8.64
C PHE A 10 3.68 -3.47 -7.24
N SER A 11 3.98 -4.66 -6.70
CA SER A 11 4.88 -4.81 -5.57
C SER A 11 6.29 -5.00 -6.15
N VAL A 12 7.22 -4.12 -5.76
CA VAL A 12 8.64 -4.28 -6.07
C VAL A 12 9.36 -4.73 -4.80
N ARG A 13 10.14 -5.81 -4.89
CA ARG A 13 10.96 -6.28 -3.78
C ARG A 13 12.44 -6.13 -4.04
N SER A 14 13.21 -5.74 -3.05
CA SER A 14 14.67 -5.68 -3.10
C SER A 14 15.28 -6.55 -1.99
N THR A 15 16.32 -7.32 -2.33
CA THR A 15 17.11 -8.11 -1.38
C THR A 15 18.42 -7.40 -1.09
N CYS A 16 18.72 -7.16 0.19
CA CYS A 16 19.99 -6.55 0.57
C CYS A 16 21.05 -7.65 0.76
N SER A 17 22.16 -7.56 0.04
CA SER A 17 23.28 -8.51 0.12
C SER A 17 24.50 -7.83 0.73
N ASN A 18 25.04 -8.41 1.81
CA ASN A 18 26.14 -7.84 2.62
C ASN A 18 27.55 -8.03 2.03
N GLN A 19 27.71 -8.06 0.70
CA GLN A 19 29.04 -8.10 0.07
C GLN A 19 29.09 -7.25 -1.20
N ALA A 20 29.90 -6.19 -1.18
CA ALA A 20 30.25 -5.36 -2.33
C ALA A 20 31.21 -6.14 -3.27
N PRO A 21 31.19 -5.93 -4.61
CA PRO A 21 31.11 -4.63 -5.29
C PRO A 21 29.83 -4.46 -6.13
N ILE A 22 29.17 -3.30 -5.97
CA ILE A 22 28.04 -2.80 -6.77
C ILE A 22 27.09 -3.92 -7.22
N LEU A 23 26.41 -4.55 -6.25
CA LEU A 23 25.31 -5.43 -6.59
C LEU A 23 24.22 -4.55 -7.17
N GLN A 24 24.01 -4.65 -8.47
CA GLN A 24 22.80 -4.20 -9.12
C GLN A 24 21.65 -4.80 -8.32
N GLU A 25 20.93 -3.97 -7.55
CA GLU A 25 19.80 -4.42 -6.76
C GLU A 25 18.85 -5.17 -7.70
N SER A 26 18.78 -6.49 -7.54
CA SER A 26 17.88 -7.29 -8.35
C SER A 26 16.50 -7.14 -7.73
N TYR A 27 15.68 -6.29 -8.35
CA TYR A 27 14.31 -6.14 -7.93
C TYR A 27 13.39 -7.08 -8.70
N LYS A 28 12.35 -7.54 -8.02
CA LYS A 28 11.30 -8.39 -8.59
C LYS A 28 9.97 -7.70 -8.50
N VAL A 29 9.17 -7.85 -9.55
CA VAL A 29 7.92 -7.13 -9.75
C VAL A 29 6.76 -8.10 -9.93
N SER A 30 5.67 -7.88 -9.21
CA SER A 30 4.45 -8.67 -9.33
C SER A 30 3.21 -7.80 -9.29
N VAL A 31 2.15 -8.17 -10.01
CA VAL A 31 0.84 -7.49 -9.92
C VAL A 31 -0.01 -8.13 -8.83
N GLU A 32 -0.63 -7.30 -7.99
CA GLU A 32 -1.55 -7.71 -6.94
C GLU A 32 -2.95 -7.12 -7.13
N TYR A 33 -3.96 -7.98 -7.19
CA TYR A 33 -5.35 -7.55 -7.33
C TYR A 33 -5.81 -6.69 -6.16
N GLY A 34 -5.37 -7.03 -4.94
CA GLY A 34 -5.81 -6.30 -3.75
C GLY A 34 -5.23 -4.89 -3.63
N LEU A 35 -4.27 -4.49 -4.48
CA LEU A 35 -3.80 -3.10 -4.56
C LEU A 35 -4.70 -2.25 -5.46
N CYS A 36 -5.68 -2.82 -6.16
CA CYS A 36 -6.52 -2.09 -7.10
C CYS A 36 -7.33 -0.99 -6.41
N GLU A 37 -7.74 0.00 -7.20
CA GLU A 37 -8.66 1.06 -6.81
C GLU A 37 -9.89 0.51 -6.06
N MET A 38 -10.56 1.39 -5.31
CA MET A 38 -11.87 1.07 -4.78
C MET A 38 -12.86 0.76 -5.91
N MET A 39 -13.41 -0.44 -5.90
CA MET A 39 -14.30 -0.97 -6.93
C MET A 39 -15.74 -0.48 -6.71
N ASN A 40 -15.94 0.83 -6.71
CA ASN A 40 -17.26 1.44 -6.50
C ASN A 40 -17.42 2.78 -7.24
N SER A 41 -18.63 3.33 -7.17
CA SER A 41 -19.00 4.60 -7.81
C SER A 41 -18.38 5.85 -7.19
N LYS A 42 -17.77 5.74 -6.00
CA LYS A 42 -17.06 6.85 -5.34
C LYS A 42 -15.71 7.09 -6.01
N ALA A 43 -14.96 6.03 -6.32
CA ALA A 43 -13.67 6.14 -6.99
C ALA A 43 -13.79 6.07 -8.52
N ILE A 44 -14.69 5.22 -9.04
CA ILE A 44 -14.87 5.02 -10.48
C ILE A 44 -16.14 5.72 -10.94
N ARG A 45 -15.99 6.74 -11.80
CA ARG A 45 -17.14 7.52 -12.29
C ARG A 45 -18.16 6.59 -12.98
N PRO A 46 -19.47 6.67 -12.67
CA PRO A 46 -20.47 5.76 -13.22
C PRO A 46 -20.49 5.69 -14.76
N LYS A 47 -20.16 6.78 -15.44
CA LYS A 47 -20.11 6.84 -16.91
C LYS A 47 -18.99 6.01 -17.56
N VAL A 48 -17.97 5.60 -16.79
CA VAL A 48 -16.85 4.76 -17.25
C VAL A 48 -16.83 3.40 -16.56
N ALA A 49 -17.70 3.18 -15.57
CA ALA A 49 -17.83 1.89 -14.93
C ALA A 49 -18.38 0.85 -15.91
N PRO A 50 -17.84 -0.38 -15.91
CA PRO A 50 -18.35 -1.46 -16.75
C PRO A 50 -19.79 -1.80 -16.35
N LYS A 51 -20.68 -1.92 -17.34
CA LYS A 51 -22.12 -2.21 -17.11
C LYS A 51 -22.38 -3.63 -16.64
N ASP A 52 -21.49 -4.55 -16.97
CA ASP A 52 -21.50 -5.95 -16.59
C ASP A 52 -20.67 -6.24 -15.34
N GLY A 53 -20.11 -5.21 -14.70
CA GLY A 53 -19.20 -5.34 -13.56
C GLY A 53 -17.82 -5.89 -13.92
N ASN A 54 -17.56 -6.25 -15.19
CA ASN A 54 -16.28 -6.78 -15.62
C ASN A 54 -15.32 -5.66 -15.97
N MET A 55 -14.28 -5.49 -15.16
CA MET A 55 -13.28 -4.44 -15.32
C MET A 55 -12.24 -4.75 -16.39
N GLY A 56 -12.25 -5.96 -16.96
CA GLY A 56 -11.31 -6.37 -18.01
C GLY A 56 -9.85 -6.41 -17.53
N PHE A 57 -9.62 -6.53 -16.23
CA PHE A 57 -8.29 -6.56 -15.65
C PHE A 57 -7.75 -7.98 -15.62
N ASP A 58 -6.75 -8.23 -16.45
CA ASP A 58 -6.02 -9.49 -16.49
C ASP A 58 -4.58 -9.26 -16.06
N VAL A 59 -4.17 -9.92 -14.97
CA VAL A 59 -2.80 -9.78 -14.47
C VAL A 59 -1.77 -10.27 -15.48
N ALA A 60 -2.01 -11.35 -16.20
CA ALA A 60 -1.06 -11.85 -17.19
C ALA A 60 -0.83 -10.82 -18.30
N VAL A 61 -1.89 -10.10 -18.70
CA VAL A 61 -1.79 -8.98 -19.64
C VAL A 61 -0.96 -7.85 -19.04
N CYS A 62 -1.16 -7.52 -17.76
CA CYS A 62 -0.43 -6.47 -17.08
C CYS A 62 1.06 -6.80 -16.90
N GLU A 63 1.38 -8.03 -16.50
CA GLU A 63 2.75 -8.53 -16.33
C GLU A 63 3.48 -8.66 -17.66
N ALA A 64 2.78 -8.97 -18.75
CA ALA A 64 3.35 -8.98 -20.10
C ALA A 64 3.77 -7.59 -20.61
N MET A 65 3.27 -6.50 -19.99
CA MET A 65 3.70 -5.14 -20.30
C MET A 65 4.98 -4.73 -19.55
N LEU A 66 5.44 -5.54 -18.59
CA LEU A 66 6.69 -5.33 -17.87
C LEU A 66 7.86 -6.05 -18.54
N PRO A 67 9.11 -5.60 -18.32
CA PRO A 67 10.30 -6.36 -18.71
C PRO A 67 10.29 -7.76 -18.09
N ALA A 68 10.42 -8.79 -18.91
CA ALA A 68 10.23 -10.19 -18.50
C ALA A 68 11.27 -10.67 -17.47
N GLU A 69 12.42 -10.01 -17.40
CA GLU A 69 13.55 -10.32 -16.52
C GLU A 69 13.27 -9.99 -15.05
N ILE A 70 12.43 -8.97 -14.82
CA ILE A 70 12.10 -8.47 -13.48
C ILE A 70 10.75 -9.00 -12.98
N VAL A 71 9.89 -9.53 -13.84
CA VAL A 71 8.62 -10.13 -13.41
C VAL A 71 8.87 -11.36 -12.54
N ASP A 72 8.27 -11.39 -11.36
CA ASP A 72 8.27 -12.54 -10.46
C ASP A 72 7.19 -13.53 -10.87
N LYS A 73 7.58 -14.59 -11.59
CA LYS A 73 6.66 -15.63 -12.04
C LYS A 73 6.28 -16.63 -10.95
N ASN A 74 6.97 -16.60 -9.80
CA ASN A 74 6.76 -17.54 -8.70
C ASN A 74 5.93 -16.92 -7.57
N VAL A 75 5.47 -15.67 -7.74
CA VAL A 75 4.69 -14.98 -6.73
C VAL A 75 3.29 -15.58 -6.63
N GLU A 76 2.98 -16.09 -5.45
CA GLU A 76 1.59 -16.37 -5.11
C GLU A 76 0.86 -15.08 -4.67
N ARG A 77 -0.15 -14.64 -5.41
CA ARG A 77 -0.92 -13.45 -5.03
C ARG A 77 -1.71 -13.65 -3.75
N VAL A 78 -1.78 -12.61 -2.92
CA VAL A 78 -2.63 -12.62 -1.71
C VAL A 78 -4.11 -12.65 -2.12
N TYR A 79 -4.50 -11.79 -3.06
CA TYR A 79 -5.85 -11.77 -3.64
C TYR A 79 -5.85 -12.51 -4.97
N LYS A 80 -6.75 -13.49 -5.13
CA LYS A 80 -6.85 -14.31 -6.35
C LYS A 80 -7.71 -13.66 -7.43
N GLU A 81 -8.55 -12.69 -7.06
CA GLU A 81 -9.48 -12.00 -7.94
C GLU A 81 -9.59 -10.53 -7.53
N LEU A 82 -10.15 -9.71 -8.44
CA LEU A 82 -10.52 -8.34 -8.11
C LEU A 82 -11.63 -8.30 -7.04
N PRO A 83 -11.67 -7.25 -6.21
CA PRO A 83 -12.83 -6.98 -5.37
C PRO A 83 -14.10 -6.84 -6.21
N GLN A 84 -15.21 -7.27 -5.64
CA GLN A 84 -16.52 -7.16 -6.28
C GLN A 84 -16.92 -5.69 -6.45
N TRP A 85 -17.64 -5.40 -7.52
CA TRP A 85 -18.21 -4.07 -7.76
C TRP A 85 -19.15 -3.67 -6.61
N GLU A 86 -19.16 -2.38 -6.29
CA GLU A 86 -19.83 -1.77 -5.14
C GLU A 86 -19.28 -2.14 -3.76
N GLU A 87 -18.00 -2.54 -3.67
CA GLU A 87 -17.35 -2.64 -2.36
C GLU A 87 -17.47 -1.30 -1.60
N SER A 88 -17.80 -1.35 -0.31
CA SER A 88 -17.88 -0.15 0.51
C SER A 88 -16.49 0.46 0.77
N VAL A 89 -16.46 1.74 1.15
CA VAL A 89 -15.21 2.44 1.57
C VAL A 89 -14.51 1.67 2.70
N LEU A 90 -15.27 1.16 3.66
CA LEU A 90 -14.73 0.41 4.79
C LEU A 90 -14.14 -0.94 4.34
N GLN A 91 -14.79 -1.64 3.41
CA GLN A 91 -14.28 -2.90 2.87
C GLN A 91 -12.98 -2.70 2.08
N ALA A 92 -12.92 -1.67 1.24
CA ALA A 92 -11.69 -1.33 0.53
C ALA A 92 -10.55 -0.96 1.49
N GLY A 93 -10.86 -0.18 2.53
CA GLY A 93 -9.90 0.16 3.58
C GLY A 93 -9.35 -1.08 4.31
N ALA A 94 -10.23 -1.99 4.73
CA ALA A 94 -9.83 -3.23 5.37
C ALA A 94 -8.97 -4.11 4.44
N ARG A 95 -9.32 -4.18 3.14
CA ARG A 95 -8.54 -4.89 2.12
C ARG A 95 -7.12 -4.33 1.98
N TYR A 96 -6.98 -3.01 1.84
CA TYR A 96 -5.66 -2.38 1.74
C TYR A 96 -4.82 -2.62 3.00
N GLN A 97 -5.40 -2.41 4.19
CA GLN A 97 -4.71 -2.62 5.46
C GLN A 97 -4.23 -4.06 5.61
N GLN A 98 -5.10 -5.04 5.33
CA GLN A 98 -4.78 -6.45 5.43
C GLN A 98 -3.71 -6.84 4.42
N LEU A 99 -3.83 -6.38 3.17
CA LEU A 99 -2.87 -6.68 2.12
C LEU A 99 -1.45 -6.16 2.44
N ILE A 100 -1.34 -4.95 2.98
CA ILE A 100 -0.04 -4.39 3.38
C ILE A 100 0.62 -5.29 4.45
N LYS A 101 -0.16 -5.77 5.43
CA LYS A 101 0.32 -6.70 6.46
C LYS A 101 0.71 -8.05 5.86
N ASP A 102 -0.16 -8.66 5.06
CA ASP A 102 0.05 -9.98 4.47
C ASP A 102 1.29 -10.00 3.55
N LEU A 103 1.48 -8.97 2.73
CA LEU A 103 2.65 -8.85 1.88
C LEU A 103 3.92 -8.69 2.72
N ALA A 104 3.90 -7.85 3.75
CA ALA A 104 5.06 -7.69 4.62
C ALA A 104 5.38 -8.97 5.40
N ASP A 105 4.37 -9.72 5.85
CA ASP A 105 4.52 -11.00 6.56
C ASP A 105 5.06 -12.09 5.65
N LYS A 106 4.65 -12.09 4.39
CA LYS A 106 5.13 -13.00 3.37
C LYS A 106 6.59 -12.76 2.98
N TYR A 107 7.06 -11.51 3.10
CA TYR A 107 8.43 -11.10 2.74
C TYR A 107 9.12 -10.37 3.90
N PRO A 108 9.35 -11.03 5.05
CA PRO A 108 9.79 -10.38 6.29
C PRO A 108 11.26 -9.95 6.26
N THR A 109 12.01 -10.24 5.21
CA THR A 109 13.42 -9.82 5.08
C THR A 109 13.66 -8.92 3.87
N GLU A 110 12.59 -8.49 3.20
CA GLU A 110 12.66 -7.71 1.98
C GLU A 110 12.01 -6.34 2.18
N ASN A 111 12.57 -5.33 1.52
CA ASN A 111 11.88 -4.04 1.41
C ASN A 111 10.84 -4.15 0.29
N LEU A 112 9.62 -3.72 0.58
CA LEU A 112 8.51 -3.74 -0.37
C LEU A 112 8.15 -2.31 -0.78
N LEU A 113 8.11 -2.06 -2.08
CA LEU A 113 7.48 -0.87 -2.65
C LEU A 113 6.12 -1.27 -3.23
N LEU A 114 5.04 -0.77 -2.64
CA LEU A 114 3.68 -1.01 -3.08
C LEU A 114 3.20 0.21 -3.87
N VAL A 115 2.95 0.03 -5.16
CA VAL A 115 2.39 1.09 -6.00
C VAL A 115 0.89 0.86 -6.16
N THR A 116 0.10 1.89 -5.85
CA THR A 116 -1.37 1.84 -5.77
C THR A 116 -1.99 3.24 -5.99
N HIS A 117 -3.24 3.41 -5.59
CA HIS A 117 -4.07 4.60 -5.71
C HIS A 117 -3.99 5.49 -4.45
N GLY A 118 -4.53 6.71 -4.52
CA GLY A 118 -4.48 7.66 -3.40
C GLY A 118 -5.14 7.11 -2.13
N GLU A 119 -6.21 6.33 -2.29
CA GLU A 119 -6.95 5.67 -1.23
C GLU A 119 -6.11 4.62 -0.51
N GLY A 120 -5.29 3.84 -1.23
CA GLY A 120 -4.37 2.90 -0.62
C GLY A 120 -3.31 3.59 0.25
N VAL A 121 -2.80 4.74 -0.20
CA VAL A 121 -1.86 5.58 0.57
C VAL A 121 -2.55 6.19 1.79
N GLN A 122 -3.80 6.67 1.66
CA GLN A 122 -4.59 7.17 2.79
C GLN A 122 -4.79 6.09 3.86
N VAL A 123 -5.12 4.87 3.45
CA VAL A 123 -5.31 3.73 4.35
C VAL A 123 -4.01 3.38 5.07
N ALA A 124 -2.86 3.45 4.39
CA ALA A 124 -1.57 3.23 5.02
C ALA A 124 -1.31 4.23 6.16
N VAL A 125 -1.65 5.52 5.97
CA VAL A 125 -1.53 6.51 7.05
C VAL A 125 -2.51 6.20 8.19
N SER A 126 -3.81 6.11 7.91
CA SER A 126 -4.83 5.98 8.95
C SER A 126 -4.77 4.66 9.71
N SER A 127 -4.27 3.59 9.07
CA SER A 127 -4.13 2.27 9.71
C SER A 127 -2.89 2.13 10.58
N PHE A 128 -1.81 2.84 10.26
CA PHE A 128 -0.49 2.67 10.89
C PHE A 128 0.03 3.93 11.59
N LYS A 129 -0.76 5.01 11.60
CA LYS A 129 -0.57 6.16 12.46
C LYS A 129 -1.85 6.41 13.23
N LYS A 130 -1.82 6.05 14.51
CA LYS A 130 -2.97 6.19 15.40
C LYS A 130 -3.54 7.61 15.36
N ASP A 131 -4.86 7.67 15.23
CA ASP A 131 -5.67 8.88 15.21
C ASP A 131 -5.38 9.86 14.05
N ALA A 132 -4.54 9.48 13.07
CA ALA A 132 -4.26 10.35 11.93
C ALA A 132 -5.46 10.49 10.99
N GLU A 133 -5.77 11.73 10.63
CA GLU A 133 -6.74 12.07 9.60
C GLU A 133 -6.00 12.61 8.37
N VAL A 134 -6.17 11.95 7.23
CA VAL A 134 -5.48 12.35 5.98
C VAL A 134 -6.24 13.49 5.32
N ASN A 135 -5.52 14.56 4.99
CA ASN A 135 -6.09 15.75 4.36
C ASN A 135 -5.96 15.67 2.83
N GLU A 136 -4.77 15.30 2.34
CA GLU A 136 -4.46 15.30 0.91
C GLU A 136 -3.38 14.25 0.57
N VAL A 137 -3.51 13.67 -0.62
CA VAL A 137 -2.51 12.81 -1.25
C VAL A 137 -2.29 13.31 -2.68
N ASP A 138 -1.13 13.89 -2.92
CA ASP A 138 -0.68 14.38 -4.22
C ASP A 138 -0.36 13.24 -5.18
N TYR A 139 -0.24 13.60 -6.47
CA TYR A 139 0.26 12.68 -7.48
C TYR A 139 1.68 12.21 -7.15
N CYS A 140 1.90 10.89 -7.13
CA CYS A 140 3.13 10.24 -6.66
C CYS A 140 3.45 10.50 -5.17
N GLY A 141 2.46 10.94 -4.38
CA GLY A 141 2.59 11.00 -2.93
C GLY A 141 2.85 9.61 -2.34
N TYR A 142 3.73 9.51 -1.36
CA TYR A 142 4.11 8.22 -0.76
C TYR A 142 4.29 8.30 0.75
N VAL A 143 4.23 7.14 1.38
CA VAL A 143 4.53 6.96 2.80
C VAL A 143 5.50 5.81 3.03
N GLU A 144 6.32 5.94 4.06
CA GLU A 144 7.25 4.92 4.52
C GLU A 144 6.75 4.32 5.83
N LEU A 145 6.57 3.00 5.82
CA LEU A 145 6.21 2.21 6.99
C LEU A 145 7.41 1.36 7.38
N ARG A 146 7.69 1.29 8.69
CA ARG A 146 8.74 0.41 9.24
C ARG A 146 8.18 -0.40 10.39
N ARG A 147 8.57 -1.66 10.50
CA ARG A 147 8.26 -2.50 11.66
C ARG A 147 9.51 -3.27 12.13
N PRO A 148 9.63 -3.59 13.41
CA PRO A 148 10.72 -4.43 13.89
C PRO A 148 10.44 -5.91 13.53
N ILE A 149 11.51 -6.64 13.23
CA ILE A 149 11.45 -8.06 12.85
C ILE A 149 12.47 -8.80 13.69
N PHE A 150 11.99 -9.78 14.45
CA PHE A 150 12.79 -10.58 15.36
C PHE A 150 12.84 -12.01 14.84
N LYS A 151 14.05 -12.53 14.61
CA LYS A 151 14.22 -13.94 14.26
C LYS A 151 14.29 -14.76 15.55
N LYS A 152 13.36 -15.69 15.71
CA LYS A 152 13.36 -16.65 16.81
C LYS A 152 13.38 -18.06 16.22
N ASP A 153 14.47 -18.78 16.46
CA ASP A 153 14.72 -20.09 15.86
C ASP A 153 14.62 -20.05 14.32
N HIS A 154 13.58 -20.69 13.76
CA HIS A 154 13.28 -20.76 12.33
C HIS A 154 12.05 -19.94 11.92
N THR A 155 11.49 -19.12 12.82
CA THR A 155 10.32 -18.26 12.55
C THR A 155 10.65 -16.78 12.74
N PHE A 156 9.83 -15.93 12.12
CA PHE A 156 9.88 -14.49 12.29
C PHE A 156 8.74 -14.05 13.21
N ILE A 157 9.07 -13.20 14.18
CA ILE A 157 8.11 -12.47 15.01
C ILE A 157 8.20 -11.01 14.58
N THR A 158 7.07 -10.42 14.23
CA THR A 158 6.97 -9.04 13.75
C THR A 158 6.32 -8.16 14.81
N GLY A 159 6.80 -6.92 14.96
CA GLY A 159 6.08 -5.90 15.72
C GLY A 159 5.09 -5.12 14.86
N GLU A 160 4.48 -4.11 15.47
CA GLU A 160 3.59 -3.18 14.78
C GLU A 160 4.38 -2.26 13.83
N PHE A 161 3.67 -1.73 12.83
CA PHE A 161 4.21 -0.71 11.93
C PHE A 161 4.20 0.66 12.58
N ASP A 162 5.27 1.40 12.33
CA ASP A 162 5.40 2.83 12.53
C ASP A 162 5.43 3.55 11.18
N LEU A 163 4.62 4.61 11.06
CA LEU A 163 4.72 5.57 9.96
C LEU A 163 5.91 6.51 10.19
N LEU A 164 6.89 6.48 9.29
CA LEU A 164 8.10 7.30 9.37
C LEU A 164 7.95 8.65 8.65
N THR A 165 7.07 8.71 7.67
CA THR A 165 6.86 9.90 6.85
C THR A 165 6.23 11.05 7.63
N PRO A 166 6.90 12.22 7.72
CA PRO A 166 6.28 13.42 8.27
C PRO A 166 5.22 13.99 7.32
N SER A 167 4.10 14.46 7.90
CA SER A 167 3.04 15.15 7.16
C SER A 167 3.58 16.30 6.30
N GLY A 168 3.17 16.34 5.03
CA GLY A 168 3.47 17.39 4.06
C GLY A 168 4.82 17.28 3.34
N GLN A 169 5.69 16.33 3.68
CA GLN A 169 7.04 16.24 3.09
C GLN A 169 7.11 15.37 1.83
N THR A 170 6.16 14.47 1.64
CA THR A 170 6.20 13.45 0.57
C THR A 170 4.97 13.50 -0.34
N GLY A 171 4.31 14.67 -0.42
CA GLY A 171 3.03 14.81 -1.12
C GLY A 171 1.87 14.12 -0.39
N VAL A 172 2.03 13.79 0.89
CA VAL A 172 0.94 13.27 1.74
C VAL A 172 0.84 14.15 2.96
N SER A 173 -0.32 14.74 3.20
CA SER A 173 -0.58 15.56 4.37
C SER A 173 -1.68 14.95 5.23
N TYR A 174 -1.44 14.93 6.54
CA TYR A 174 -2.37 14.45 7.55
C TYR A 174 -2.27 15.30 8.82
N SER A 175 -3.34 15.30 9.62
CA SER A 175 -3.38 15.92 10.94
C SER A 175 -3.47 14.86 12.02
N LEU A 176 -2.97 15.20 13.21
CA LEU A 176 -3.21 14.44 14.43
C LEU A 176 -4.17 15.26 15.29
N PRO A 177 -5.04 14.63 16.09
CA PRO A 177 -5.81 15.33 17.09
C PRO A 177 -4.84 16.11 17.98
N ARG A 178 -5.18 17.34 18.33
CA ARG A 178 -4.45 18.03 19.40
C ARG A 178 -4.50 17.12 20.62
N ALA A 179 -3.33 16.87 21.22
CA ALA A 179 -3.32 16.40 22.59
C ALA A 179 -4.19 17.38 23.39
N LEU A 180 -5.19 16.86 24.11
CA LEU A 180 -5.88 17.66 25.12
C LEU A 180 -4.78 18.11 26.09
N GLU A 181 -4.34 19.36 25.98
CA GLU A 181 -3.56 19.98 27.02
C GLU A 181 -4.43 19.91 28.27
N ASN A 182 -4.01 19.08 29.23
CA ASN A 182 -4.61 19.12 30.56
C ASN A 182 -4.36 20.54 31.05
N ASP A 183 -5.43 21.31 31.08
CA ASP A 183 -5.51 22.66 31.63
C ASP A 183 -5.40 22.54 33.16
N THR A 184 -4.27 22.04 33.66
CA THR A 184 -3.86 22.21 35.06
C THR A 184 -3.20 23.57 35.18
N ASN A 185 -3.97 24.62 34.95
CA ASN A 185 -3.75 25.87 35.67
C ASN A 185 -4.14 25.62 37.13
N GLN A 186 -3.17 25.11 37.89
CA GLN A 186 -3.18 25.19 39.35
C GLN A 186 -3.20 26.67 39.74
N THR A 187 -4.38 27.19 40.03
CA THR A 187 -4.52 28.31 40.95
C THR A 187 -4.21 27.80 42.36
N THR A 188 -3.11 28.28 42.91
CA THR A 188 -2.82 28.25 44.35
C THR A 188 -2.01 29.50 44.70
N PRO A 189 -2.17 30.04 45.92
CA PRO A 189 -3.38 30.46 46.61
C PRO A 189 -3.60 31.99 46.52
#